data_AF-A0A7W1EC56-F1
#
_entry.id   AF-A0A7W1EC56-F1
#
_cell.length_a   1.000
_cell.length_b   1.000
_cell.length_c   1.000
_cell.angle_alpha   90.00
_cell.angle_beta   90.00
_cell.angle_gamma   90.00
#
_symmetry.space_group_name_H-M   'P 1'
#
loop_
_entity.id
_entity.type
_entity.pdbx_description
1 polymer ?
#
loop_
_entity_poly.entity_id
_entity_poly.type
_entity_poly.pdbx_seq_one_letter_code
_entity_poly.pdbx_strand_id
1 'polypeptide(L)'
;MRLPRIAGSSLAGSLFVLALVACGDKQGAGAMADSARRDSGSPTVPARQLGAMPMLPPFRAHLDSVAAKPAMIKSSMSGHMAEVHKVMEAMHADMMAAGMHSDAAYEALADSVVKASAALGRAKDKDLSRLVAMQVDQLRRLTAVYEQKAAAM
;
A
#
# COMPACT_ATOMS: atom_id res chain seq x y z
N MET A 1 -7.69 60.31 -16.39
CA MET A 1 -8.18 59.84 -17.70
C MET A 1 -7.52 58.50 -18.03
N ARG A 2 -8.34 57.53 -18.48
CA ARG A 2 -8.03 56.20 -19.09
C ARG A 2 -7.51 55.05 -18.20
N LEU A 3 -8.47 54.20 -17.79
CA LEU A 3 -8.42 52.72 -17.72
C LEU A 3 -8.58 52.12 -19.15
N PRO A 4 -8.60 50.78 -19.44
CA PRO A 4 -8.39 49.55 -18.64
C PRO A 4 -7.56 48.40 -19.33
N ARG A 5 -7.37 47.28 -18.59
CA ARG A 5 -7.29 45.83 -18.93
C ARG A 5 -7.01 45.37 -20.38
N ILE A 6 -6.13 44.36 -20.52
CA ILE A 6 -6.36 43.21 -21.41
C ILE A 6 -5.85 41.90 -20.76
N ALA A 7 -6.74 40.91 -20.71
CA ALA A 7 -6.50 39.52 -20.39
C ALA A 7 -6.30 38.70 -21.69
N GLY A 8 -5.54 37.62 -21.64
CA GLY A 8 -5.48 36.57 -22.67
C GLY A 8 -4.49 35.50 -22.22
N SER A 9 -4.86 34.25 -21.88
CA SER A 9 -5.66 33.21 -22.56
C SER A 9 -4.83 32.31 -23.49
N SER A 10 -5.01 31.01 -23.27
CA SER A 10 -4.90 29.87 -24.20
C SER A 10 -3.60 29.07 -24.26
N LEU A 11 -3.69 27.79 -23.85
CA LEU A 11 -3.40 26.57 -24.63
C LEU A 11 -3.83 25.36 -23.75
N ALA A 12 -4.98 24.73 -24.07
CA ALA A 12 -5.09 23.45 -24.83
C ALA A 12 -4.66 22.25 -23.97
N GLY A 13 -5.34 21.10 -23.86
CA GLY A 13 -6.57 20.45 -24.34
C GLY A 13 -6.72 19.24 -23.38
N SER A 14 -7.65 18.30 -23.42
CA SER A 14 -8.62 17.82 -24.39
C SER A 14 -9.62 16.95 -23.62
N LEU A 15 -10.79 16.80 -24.21
CA LEU A 15 -11.92 15.96 -23.79
C LEU A 15 -11.54 14.52 -23.39
N PHE A 16 -12.26 13.97 -22.40
CA PHE A 16 -12.84 12.64 -22.54
C PHE A 16 -14.21 12.60 -21.86
N VAL A 17 -15.25 12.46 -22.68
CA VAL A 17 -16.64 12.18 -22.28
C VAL A 17 -16.78 10.66 -22.24
N LEU A 18 -17.23 10.11 -21.10
CA LEU A 18 -17.74 8.73 -21.03
C LEU A 18 -19.20 8.78 -20.58
N ALA A 19 -20.10 8.46 -21.50
CA ALA A 19 -21.50 8.14 -21.26
C ALA A 19 -21.65 6.62 -21.27
N LEU A 20 -22.41 6.06 -20.32
CA LEU A 20 -23.10 4.75 -20.40
C LEU A 20 -24.13 4.74 -19.25
N VAL A 21 -25.39 5.08 -19.55
CA VAL A 21 -26.51 4.14 -19.83
C VAL A 21 -26.97 3.40 -18.57
N ALA A 22 -28.03 3.93 -17.96
CA ALA A 22 -28.90 3.21 -17.05
C ALA A 22 -30.26 2.96 -17.75
N CYS A 23 -30.31 1.89 -18.55
CA CYS A 23 -31.54 1.10 -18.76
C CYS A 23 -31.55 0.07 -17.62
N GLY A 24 -32.57 -0.15 -16.80
CA GLY A 24 -34.00 -0.12 -17.07
C GLY A 24 -34.46 -1.57 -17.20
N ASP A 25 -34.99 -2.18 -16.13
CA ASP A 25 -35.84 -3.37 -16.26
C ASP A 25 -36.82 -3.50 -15.08
N LYS A 26 -38.10 -3.63 -15.44
CA LYS A 26 -39.26 -3.79 -14.56
C LYS A 26 -40.23 -4.72 -15.27
N GLN A 27 -40.41 -5.95 -14.75
CA GLN A 27 -41.48 -6.96 -14.95
C GLN A 27 -40.80 -8.34 -14.94
N GLY A 28 -41.30 -9.42 -14.34
CA GLY A 28 -42.57 -9.75 -13.73
C GLY A 28 -42.53 -11.23 -13.31
N ALA A 29 -43.59 -11.64 -12.61
CA ALA A 29 -43.88 -12.93 -12.00
C ALA A 29 -43.41 -14.25 -12.67
N GLY A 30 -42.99 -15.19 -11.81
CA GLY A 30 -43.54 -16.56 -11.73
C GLY A 30 -42.83 -17.67 -12.52
N ALA A 31 -42.29 -18.67 -11.80
CA ALA A 31 -42.52 -20.10 -12.00
C ALA A 31 -41.61 -20.95 -11.10
N MET A 32 -42.20 -21.97 -10.48
CA MET A 32 -41.55 -23.01 -9.69
C MET A 32 -40.69 -23.93 -10.56
N ALA A 33 -39.60 -24.48 -10.02
CA ALA A 33 -39.35 -25.93 -10.03
C ALA A 33 -38.08 -26.27 -9.23
N ASP A 34 -38.31 -27.24 -8.35
CA ASP A 34 -37.39 -28.05 -7.58
C ASP A 34 -36.13 -28.49 -8.34
N SER A 35 -34.97 -28.35 -7.69
CA SER A 35 -33.83 -29.25 -7.88
C SER A 35 -32.96 -29.19 -6.62
N ALA A 36 -33.24 -30.12 -5.73
CA ALA A 36 -32.30 -30.90 -4.94
C ALA A 36 -30.88 -30.33 -4.68
N ARG A 37 -30.52 -30.38 -3.39
CA ARG A 37 -29.23 -30.92 -2.90
C ARG A 37 -28.03 -29.96 -2.96
N ARG A 38 -27.80 -29.24 -1.85
CA ARG A 38 -26.78 -29.63 -0.86
C ARG A 38 -26.80 -28.62 0.29
N ASP A 39 -27.35 -29.08 1.40
CA ASP A 39 -26.99 -28.54 2.70
C ASP A 39 -25.54 -28.93 2.97
N SER A 40 -24.65 -27.99 2.70
CA SER A 40 -23.29 -27.96 3.25
C SER A 40 -22.87 -26.49 3.26
N GLY A 41 -23.71 -25.68 3.91
CA GLY A 41 -23.31 -24.40 4.45
C GLY A 41 -22.33 -24.64 5.58
N SER A 42 -21.09 -25.02 5.24
CA SER A 42 -19.99 -24.53 6.07
C SER A 42 -20.06 -23.03 5.96
N PRO A 43 -20.17 -22.27 7.06
CA PRO A 43 -19.83 -20.86 6.99
C PRO A 43 -18.38 -20.85 6.48
N THR A 44 -18.20 -20.47 5.21
CA THR A 44 -16.90 -20.05 4.72
C THR A 44 -16.53 -18.93 5.67
N VAL A 45 -15.62 -19.24 6.60
CA VAL A 45 -14.98 -18.23 7.43
C VAL A 45 -14.55 -17.16 6.44
N PRO A 46 -15.04 -15.92 6.55
CA PRO A 46 -14.68 -14.89 5.59
C PRO A 46 -13.16 -14.86 5.56
N ALA A 47 -12.59 -15.11 4.37
CA ALA A 47 -11.15 -15.08 4.17
C ALA A 47 -10.65 -13.79 4.84
N ARG A 48 -9.84 -13.93 5.88
CA ARG A 48 -9.46 -12.80 6.71
C ARG A 48 -8.70 -11.84 5.83
N GLN A 49 -9.30 -10.68 5.55
CA GLN A 49 -8.66 -9.71 4.68
C GLN A 49 -7.48 -9.09 5.41
N LEU A 50 -6.27 -9.38 4.93
CA LEU A 50 -5.03 -8.83 5.47
C LEU A 50 -4.90 -7.35 5.10
N GLY A 51 -4.76 -6.50 6.11
CA GLY A 51 -4.74 -5.04 5.96
C GLY A 51 -3.48 -4.52 5.28
N ALA A 52 -2.34 -5.18 5.43
CA ALA A 52 -1.09 -4.72 4.82
C ALA A 52 -0.94 -5.11 3.34
N MET A 53 -1.54 -6.23 2.90
CA MET A 53 -1.49 -6.71 1.52
C MET A 53 -1.83 -5.65 0.45
N PRO A 54 -2.93 -4.87 0.55
CA PRO A 54 -3.23 -3.81 -0.41
C PRO A 54 -2.24 -2.64 -0.37
N MET A 55 -1.45 -2.50 0.70
CA MET A 55 -0.46 -1.43 0.85
C MET A 55 0.89 -1.78 0.20
N LEU A 56 1.21 -3.06 -0.01
CA LEU A 56 2.54 -3.48 -0.46
C LEU A 56 2.88 -3.03 -1.89
N PRO A 57 1.99 -3.12 -2.90
CA PRO A 57 2.32 -2.66 -4.25
C PRO A 57 2.70 -1.17 -4.32
N PRO A 58 1.92 -0.21 -3.78
CA PRO A 58 2.32 1.19 -3.79
C PRO A 58 3.56 1.44 -2.91
N PHE A 59 3.71 0.70 -1.80
CA PHE A 59 4.91 0.82 -0.96
C PHE A 59 6.18 0.37 -1.69
N ARG A 60 6.14 -0.70 -2.49
CA ARG A 60 7.27 -1.10 -3.36
C ARG A 60 7.64 0.00 -4.34
N ALA A 61 6.66 0.57 -5.02
CA ALA A 61 6.90 1.68 -5.95
C ALA A 61 7.53 2.90 -5.25
N HIS A 62 7.10 3.19 -4.02
CA HIS A 62 7.73 4.20 -3.18
C HIS A 62 9.19 3.85 -2.86
N LEU A 63 9.49 2.61 -2.45
CA LEU A 63 10.87 2.16 -2.19
C LEU A 63 11.76 2.23 -3.44
N ASP A 64 11.21 1.91 -4.61
CA ASP A 64 11.93 2.01 -5.89
C ASP A 64 12.25 3.47 -6.24
N SER A 65 11.30 4.37 -6.02
CA SER A 65 11.50 5.82 -6.19
C SER A 65 12.58 6.36 -5.25
N VAL A 66 12.54 5.95 -3.97
CA VAL A 66 13.54 6.31 -2.96
C VAL A 66 14.92 5.77 -3.33
N ALA A 67 15.01 4.52 -3.78
CA ALA A 67 16.27 3.91 -4.20
C ALA A 67 16.87 4.60 -5.43
N ALA A 68 16.03 5.03 -6.38
CA ALA A 68 16.46 5.75 -7.58
C ALA A 68 16.97 7.17 -7.26
N LYS A 69 16.41 7.82 -6.23
CA LYS A 69 16.78 9.20 -5.86
C LYS A 69 16.97 9.38 -4.34
N PRO A 70 17.99 8.75 -3.73
CA PRO A 70 18.15 8.77 -2.26
C PRO A 70 18.29 10.17 -1.69
N ALA A 71 18.95 11.09 -2.40
CA ALA A 71 19.13 12.47 -1.95
C ALA A 71 17.81 13.24 -1.77
N MET A 72 16.77 12.88 -2.54
CA MET A 72 15.46 13.54 -2.48
C MET A 72 14.68 13.20 -1.22
N ILE A 73 15.05 12.12 -0.51
CA ILE A 73 14.35 11.72 0.71
C ILE A 73 14.50 12.74 1.83
N LYS A 74 15.55 13.58 1.81
CA LYS A 74 15.83 14.52 2.90
C LYS A 74 14.67 15.50 3.12
N SER A 75 14.04 15.97 2.05
CA SER A 75 12.88 16.86 2.12
C SER A 75 11.56 16.15 2.45
N SER A 76 11.50 14.83 2.28
CA SER A 76 10.31 14.01 2.51
C SER A 76 10.49 12.96 3.61
N MET A 77 11.52 13.09 4.46
CA MET A 77 11.94 12.06 5.41
C MET A 77 10.81 11.71 6.38
N SER A 78 10.09 12.71 6.91
CA SER A 78 8.95 12.48 7.79
C SER A 78 7.84 11.68 7.11
N GLY A 79 7.52 12.00 5.86
CA GLY A 79 6.55 11.26 5.05
C GLY A 79 7.00 9.84 4.76
N HIS A 80 8.27 9.64 4.41
CA HIS A 80 8.84 8.30 4.22
C HIS A 80 8.72 7.45 5.50
N MET A 81 9.07 8.01 6.66
CA MET A 81 9.03 7.31 7.94
C MET A 81 7.59 7.00 8.39
N ALA A 82 6.65 7.91 8.11
CA ALA A 82 5.23 7.67 8.36
C ALA A 82 4.68 6.51 7.52
N GLU A 83 5.05 6.44 6.23
CA GLU A 83 4.63 5.35 5.35
C GLU A 83 5.23 4.00 5.80
N VAL A 84 6.52 3.98 6.15
CA VAL A 84 7.18 2.79 6.72
C VAL A 84 6.47 2.32 7.99
N HIS A 85 6.21 3.23 8.93
CA HIS A 85 5.51 2.90 10.17
C HIS A 85 4.13 2.32 9.91
N LYS A 86 3.34 2.96 9.04
CA LYS A 86 1.99 2.54 8.69
C LYS A 86 1.95 1.11 8.13
N VAL A 87 2.88 0.79 7.22
CA VAL A 87 2.99 -0.57 6.65
C VAL A 87 3.40 -1.59 7.72
N MET A 88 4.41 -1.27 8.55
CA MET A 88 4.86 -2.16 9.61
C MET A 88 3.78 -2.43 10.66
N GLU A 89 3.00 -1.41 11.02
CA GLU A 89 1.88 -1.53 11.96
C GLU A 89 0.78 -2.43 11.39
N ALA A 90 0.41 -2.24 10.11
CA ALA A 90 -0.55 -3.11 9.44
C ALA A 90 -0.06 -4.57 9.37
N MET A 91 1.22 -4.79 9.05
CA MET A 91 1.81 -6.14 9.03
C MET A 91 1.78 -6.80 10.40
N HIS A 92 2.14 -6.06 11.45
CA HIS A 92 2.07 -6.56 12.82
C HIS A 92 0.64 -6.88 13.24
N ALA A 93 -0.31 -5.98 12.94
CA ALA A 93 -1.72 -6.19 13.21
C ALA A 93 -2.25 -7.45 12.51
N ASP A 94 -1.89 -7.68 11.25
CA ASP A 94 -2.25 -8.88 10.49
C ASP A 94 -1.69 -10.17 11.11
N MET A 95 -0.43 -10.15 11.55
CA MET A 95 0.19 -11.32 12.18
C MET A 95 -0.46 -11.65 13.53
N MET A 96 -0.70 -10.63 14.37
CA MET A 96 -1.39 -10.78 15.65
C MET A 96 -2.82 -11.26 15.45
N ALA A 97 -3.51 -10.68 14.48
CA ALA A 97 -4.83 -11.05 14.06
C ALA A 97 -4.87 -12.56 13.70
N ALA A 98 -3.98 -13.02 12.82
CA ALA A 98 -3.88 -14.41 12.40
C ALA A 98 -3.42 -15.40 13.50
N GLY A 99 -3.12 -14.91 14.73
CA GLY A 99 -2.58 -15.75 15.79
C GLY A 99 -1.19 -16.29 15.48
N MET A 100 -0.49 -15.68 14.50
CA MET A 100 0.85 -16.08 14.17
C MET A 100 1.85 -15.40 15.09
N HIS A 101 2.74 -16.19 15.66
CA HIS A 101 3.94 -15.67 16.27
C HIS A 101 4.95 -15.31 15.18
N SER A 102 5.60 -14.17 15.34
CA SER A 102 6.80 -13.87 14.60
C SER A 102 7.90 -14.86 14.99
N ASP A 103 8.67 -15.29 13.99
CA ASP A 103 9.88 -16.07 14.24
C ASP A 103 11.08 -15.15 14.44
N ALA A 104 12.19 -15.72 14.91
CA ALA A 104 13.41 -14.96 15.18
C ALA A 104 13.96 -14.25 13.93
N ALA A 105 13.71 -14.78 12.73
CA ALA A 105 14.18 -14.17 11.48
C ALA A 105 13.37 -12.91 11.15
N TYR A 106 12.05 -12.96 11.31
CA TYR A 106 11.17 -11.81 11.14
C TYR A 106 11.48 -10.71 12.15
N GLU A 107 11.60 -11.05 13.43
CA GLU A 107 11.91 -10.09 14.49
C GLU A 107 13.26 -9.41 14.28
N ALA A 108 14.31 -10.18 13.95
CA ALA A 108 15.63 -9.61 13.67
C ALA A 108 15.58 -8.62 12.49
N LEU A 109 14.74 -8.89 11.50
CA LEU A 109 14.57 -8.03 10.34
C LEU A 109 13.77 -6.77 10.68
N ALA A 110 12.69 -6.88 11.44
CA ALA A 110 11.92 -5.74 11.95
C ALA A 110 12.79 -4.82 12.82
N ASP A 111 13.59 -5.39 13.73
CA ASP A 111 14.58 -4.67 14.53
C ASP A 111 15.61 -3.95 13.66
N SER A 112 16.08 -4.59 12.59
CA SER A 112 17.04 -4.00 11.67
C SER A 112 16.47 -2.76 10.97
N VAL A 113 15.18 -2.81 10.60
CA VAL A 113 14.45 -1.67 10.01
C VAL A 113 14.32 -0.55 11.02
N VAL A 114 13.92 -0.84 12.27
CA VAL A 114 13.83 0.18 13.33
C VAL A 114 15.18 0.86 13.57
N LYS A 115 16.27 0.07 13.65
CA LYS A 115 17.64 0.60 13.81
C LYS A 115 18.06 1.46 12.62
N ALA A 116 17.75 1.04 11.39
CA ALA A 116 18.06 1.81 10.18
C ALA A 116 17.27 3.12 10.10
N SER A 117 15.98 3.09 10.44
CA SER A 117 15.12 4.27 10.60
C SER A 117 15.73 5.26 11.60
N ALA A 118 16.16 4.79 12.78
CA ALA A 118 16.81 5.65 13.77
C ALA A 118 18.19 6.19 13.31
N ALA A 119 18.92 5.43 12.50
CA ALA A 119 20.17 5.89 11.89
C ALA A 119 19.92 6.98 10.84
N LEU A 120 18.89 6.82 10.01
CA LEU A 120 18.48 7.79 9.01
C LEU A 120 18.03 9.12 9.59
N GLY A 121 17.26 9.09 10.69
CA GLY A 121 16.87 10.31 11.41
C GLY A 121 18.05 11.13 11.95
N ARG A 122 19.23 10.52 12.07
CA ARG A 122 20.48 11.16 12.54
C ARG A 122 21.54 11.29 11.43
N ALA A 123 21.20 10.92 10.19
CA ALA A 123 22.16 10.85 9.10
C ALA A 123 22.66 12.24 8.71
N LYS A 124 23.98 12.34 8.49
CA LYS A 124 24.59 13.50 7.80
C LYS A 124 24.56 13.25 6.30
N ASP A 125 24.66 14.33 5.51
CA ASP A 125 24.53 14.27 4.05
C ASP A 125 25.46 13.25 3.38
N LYS A 126 26.68 13.12 3.88
CA LYS A 126 27.67 12.15 3.37
C LYS A 126 27.28 10.67 3.55
N ASP A 127 26.43 10.37 4.53
CA ASP A 127 26.03 9.01 4.89
C ASP A 127 24.60 8.68 4.41
N LEU A 128 23.83 9.69 4.01
CA LEU A 128 22.40 9.58 3.71
C LEU A 128 22.13 8.52 2.64
N SER A 129 22.77 8.60 1.47
CA SER A 129 22.52 7.66 0.38
C SER A 129 22.78 6.20 0.76
N ARG A 130 23.85 5.95 1.53
CA ARG A 130 24.20 4.61 2.02
C ARG A 130 23.15 4.08 3.00
N LEU A 131 22.73 4.91 3.95
CA LEU A 131 21.74 4.52 4.95
C LEU A 131 20.35 4.30 4.33
N VAL A 132 19.98 5.12 3.35
CA VAL A 132 18.72 4.93 2.59
C VAL A 132 18.74 3.61 1.84
N ALA A 133 19.82 3.31 1.11
CA ALA A 133 19.94 2.06 0.37
C ALA A 133 19.83 0.83 1.30
N MET A 134 20.48 0.89 2.47
CA MET A 134 20.40 -0.15 3.48
C MET A 134 18.97 -0.34 4.01
N GLN A 135 18.28 0.75 4.37
CA GLN A 135 16.90 0.68 4.88
C GLN A 135 15.94 0.15 3.81
N VAL A 136 16.07 0.58 2.55
CA VAL A 136 15.25 0.08 1.44
C VAL A 136 15.43 -1.43 1.24
N ASP A 137 16.66 -1.94 1.28
CA ASP A 137 16.91 -3.39 1.19
C ASP A 137 16.27 -4.16 2.34
N GLN A 138 16.39 -3.67 3.57
CA GLN A 138 15.74 -4.28 4.74
C GLN A 138 14.22 -4.28 4.64
N LEU A 139 13.61 -3.17 4.19
CA LEU A 139 12.17 -3.07 3.98
C LEU A 139 11.65 -4.01 2.89
N ARG A 140 12.40 -4.14 1.78
CA ARG A 140 12.08 -5.10 0.71
C ARG A 140 12.10 -6.53 1.22
N ARG A 141 13.12 -6.90 2.00
CA ARG A 141 13.19 -8.24 2.62
C ARG A 141 12.06 -8.45 3.61
N LEU A 142 11.74 -7.45 4.44
CA LEU A 142 10.71 -7.56 5.47
C LEU A 142 9.33 -7.80 4.83
N THR A 143 9.00 -7.00 3.81
CA THR A 143 7.74 -7.15 3.07
C THR A 143 7.66 -8.47 2.32
N ALA A 144 8.77 -8.97 1.75
CA ALA A 144 8.79 -10.27 1.09
C ALA A 144 8.58 -11.44 2.08
N VAL A 145 9.21 -11.40 3.26
CA VAL A 145 8.98 -12.41 4.31
C VAL A 145 7.53 -12.38 4.78
N TYR A 146 6.97 -11.19 4.97
CA TYR A 146 5.57 -11.04 5.32
C TYR A 146 4.64 -11.62 4.24
N GLU A 147 4.86 -11.35 2.96
CA GLU A 147 4.05 -11.93 1.88
C GLU A 147 4.09 -13.46 1.86
N GLN A 148 5.25 -14.05 2.08
CA GLN A 148 5.39 -15.50 2.18
C GLN A 148 4.56 -16.07 3.33
N LYS A 149 4.56 -15.39 4.48
CA LYS A 149 3.73 -15.79 5.62
C LYS A 149 2.25 -15.55 5.37
N ALA A 150 1.89 -14.42 4.77
CA ALA A 150 0.53 -14.07 4.40
C ALA A 150 -0.08 -15.08 3.41
N ALA A 151 0.71 -15.61 2.47
CA ALA A 151 0.28 -16.65 1.55
C ALA A 151 0.04 -18.02 2.22
N ALA A 152 0.52 -18.21 3.45
CA ALA A 152 0.31 -19.41 4.26
C ALA A 152 -0.82 -19.26 5.30
N MET A 153 -1.48 -18.09 5.37
CA MET A 153 -2.64 -17.81 6.23
C MET A 153 -3.95 -18.18 5.54
#